data_AF-A0A7V3R0M0-F1
#
_entry.id   AF-A0A7V3R0M0-F1
#
_cell.length_a   1.000
_cell.length_b   1.000
_cell.length_c   1.000
_cell.angle_alpha   90.00
_cell.angle_beta   90.00
_cell.angle_gamma   90.00
#
_symmetry.space_group_name_H-M   'P 1'
#
loop_
_entity.id
_entity.type
_entity.pdbx_description
1 polymer ?
#
loop_
_entity_poly.entity_id
_entity_poly.type
_entity_poly.pdbx_seq_one_letter_code
_entity_poly.pdbx_strand_id
1 'polypeptide(L)'
;MSLAENSGPTSFSEEQRGLAERVRDLCLHTAVQAYEEAATAGLCHEGAWEAAVDAIRSLDLEALLSSRCPPAEGGGAQSRKD
;
A
#
# COMPACT_ATOMS: atom_id res chain seq x y z
N MET A 1 -7.21 34.47 -25.58
CA MET A 1 -7.96 33.29 -25.10
C MET A 1 -7.11 32.61 -24.05
N SER A 2 -7.39 32.90 -22.78
CA SER A 2 -6.77 32.26 -21.62
C SER A 2 -7.77 31.23 -21.10
N LEU A 3 -7.41 29.95 -21.06
CA LEU A 3 -8.14 28.96 -20.27
C LEU A 3 -7.25 28.59 -19.10
N ALA A 4 -7.68 29.10 -17.95
CA ALA A 4 -7.08 28.92 -16.65
C ALA A 4 -7.22 27.46 -16.18
N GLU A 5 -6.10 26.93 -15.69
CA GLU A 5 -5.97 26.30 -14.37
C GLU A 5 -7.04 25.26 -13.99
N ASN A 6 -6.81 24.02 -14.39
CA ASN A 6 -7.52 22.86 -13.87
C ASN A 6 -6.85 22.36 -12.57
N SER A 7 -6.73 23.24 -11.57
CA SER A 7 -6.13 22.93 -10.26
C SER A 7 -7.22 22.92 -9.19
N GLY A 8 -8.16 21.97 -9.29
CA GLY A 8 -8.99 21.59 -8.15
C GLY A 8 -8.14 20.83 -7.10
N PRO A 9 -8.46 20.91 -5.80
CA PRO A 9 -7.66 20.24 -4.79
C PRO A 9 -7.78 18.71 -4.97
N THR A 10 -6.67 18.04 -5.26
CA THR A 10 -6.50 16.58 -5.15
C THR A 10 -6.46 16.15 -3.67
N SER A 11 -7.46 16.57 -2.89
CA SER A 11 -7.52 16.29 -1.45
C SER A 11 -8.13 14.92 -1.20
N PHE A 12 -7.33 13.87 -1.32
CA PHE A 12 -7.65 12.56 -0.75
C PHE A 12 -7.62 12.63 0.78
N SER A 13 -8.57 11.97 1.46
CA SER A 13 -8.62 11.94 2.93
C SER A 13 -7.41 11.20 3.52
N GLU A 14 -7.10 11.46 4.79
CA GLU A 14 -6.02 10.75 5.49
C GLU A 14 -6.29 9.23 5.56
N GLU A 15 -7.57 8.84 5.67
CA GLU A 15 -7.98 7.44 5.60
C GLU A 15 -7.70 6.83 4.22
N GLN A 16 -7.98 7.56 3.13
CA GLN A 16 -7.66 7.13 1.77
C GLN A 16 -6.15 6.99 1.56
N ARG A 17 -5.36 7.93 2.12
CA ARG A 17 -3.89 7.86 2.09
C ARG A 17 -3.38 6.66 2.87
N GLY A 18 -3.85 6.46 4.10
CA GLY A 18 -3.45 5.34 4.95
C GLY A 18 -3.83 3.99 4.33
N LEU A 19 -4.99 3.90 3.68
CA LEU A 19 -5.37 2.71 2.92
C LEU A 19 -4.42 2.45 1.75
N ALA A 20 -4.11 3.48 0.95
CA ALA A 20 -3.20 3.34 -0.19
C ALA A 20 -1.79 2.89 0.23
N GLU A 21 -1.30 3.40 1.37
CA GLU A 21 -0.01 2.99 1.96
C GLU A 21 -0.06 1.52 2.40
N ARG A 22 -1.12 1.09 3.07
CA ARG A 22 -1.32 -0.32 3.46
C ARG A 22 -1.38 -1.26 2.24
N VAL A 23 -2.07 -0.86 1.18
CA VAL A 23 -2.12 -1.62 -0.08
C VAL A 23 -0.71 -1.77 -0.66
N ARG A 24 0.05 -0.67 -0.73
CA ARG A 24 1.43 -0.70 -1.24
C ARG A 24 2.33 -1.62 -0.42
N ASP A 25 2.26 -1.52 0.91
CA ASP A 25 3.10 -2.32 1.81
C ASP A 25 2.75 -3.80 1.70
N LEU A 26 1.45 -4.14 1.61
CA LEU A 26 1.01 -5.52 1.40
C LEU A 26 1.51 -6.07 0.07
N CYS A 27 1.42 -5.31 -1.02
CA CYS A 27 1.95 -5.73 -2.33
C CYS A 27 3.45 -5.98 -2.27
N LEU A 28 4.22 -5.07 -1.67
CA LEU A 28 5.67 -5.22 -1.55
C LEU A 28 6.06 -6.43 -0.72
N HIS A 29 5.44 -6.59 0.45
CA HIS A 29 5.68 -7.74 1.33
C HIS A 29 5.39 -9.06 0.63
N THR A 30 4.23 -9.15 -0.02
CA THR A 30 3.79 -10.35 -0.74
C THR A 30 4.73 -10.70 -1.89
N ALA A 31 5.17 -9.69 -2.65
CA ALA A 31 6.10 -9.87 -3.75
C ALA A 31 7.45 -10.42 -3.28
N VAL A 32 8.04 -9.80 -2.24
CA VAL A 32 9.33 -10.20 -1.69
C VAL A 32 9.25 -11.61 -1.13
N GLN A 33 8.22 -11.90 -0.32
CA GLN A 33 8.05 -13.21 0.29
C GLN A 33 7.92 -14.31 -0.78
N ALA A 34 7.03 -14.14 -1.76
CA ALA A 34 6.82 -15.15 -2.80
C ALA A 34 8.07 -15.33 -3.69
N TYR A 35 8.81 -14.26 -3.99
CA TYR A 35 10.07 -14.34 -4.70
C TYR A 35 11.12 -15.15 -3.92
N GLU A 36 11.29 -14.86 -2.64
CA GLU A 36 12.27 -15.54 -1.77
C GLU A 36 11.91 -17.01 -1.57
N GLU A 37 10.64 -17.32 -1.37
CA GLU A 37 10.14 -18.70 -1.29
C GLU A 37 10.40 -19.47 -2.59
N ALA A 38 10.08 -18.87 -3.74
CA ALA A 38 10.30 -19.47 -5.05
C ALA A 38 11.79 -19.67 -5.37
N ALA A 39 12.64 -18.70 -5.03
CA ALA A 39 14.09 -18.81 -5.16
C ALA A 39 14.65 -19.90 -4.24
N THR A 40 14.15 -20.00 -3.00
CA THR A 40 14.51 -21.07 -2.06
C THR A 40 14.07 -22.44 -2.56
N ALA A 41 12.94 -22.53 -3.26
CA ALA A 41 12.46 -23.73 -3.94
C ALA A 41 13.26 -24.06 -5.23
N GLY A 42 14.25 -23.25 -5.60
CA GLY A 42 15.16 -23.50 -6.71
C GLY A 42 14.69 -22.98 -8.07
N LEU A 43 13.69 -22.11 -8.12
CA LEU A 43 13.34 -21.42 -9.36
C LEU A 43 14.44 -20.43 -9.77
N CYS A 44 14.60 -20.27 -11.08
CA CYS A 44 15.44 -19.20 -11.62
C CYS A 44 14.82 -17.82 -11.34
N HIS A 45 15.57 -16.75 -11.58
CA HIS A 45 15.11 -15.38 -11.34
C HIS A 45 13.80 -15.03 -12.05
N GLU A 46 13.59 -15.50 -13.28
CA GLU A 46 12.34 -15.27 -14.03
C GLU A 46 11.16 -16.02 -13.39
N GLY A 47 11.35 -17.30 -13.03
CA GLY A 47 10.31 -18.08 -12.35
C GLY A 47 9.95 -17.54 -10.97
N ALA A 48 10.94 -17.07 -10.21
CA ALA A 48 10.70 -16.42 -8.92
C ALA A 48 9.96 -15.06 -9.08
N TRP A 49 10.26 -14.32 -10.14
CA TRP A 49 9.54 -13.09 -10.49
C TRP A 49 8.07 -13.37 -10.87
N GLU A 50 7.82 -14.38 -11.69
CA GLU A 50 6.45 -14.80 -12.05
C GLU A 50 5.65 -15.18 -10.80
N ALA A 51 6.24 -15.97 -9.89
CA ALA A 51 5.62 -16.33 -8.62
C ALA A 51 5.27 -15.10 -7.77
N ALA A 52 6.16 -14.10 -7.70
CA ALA A 52 5.90 -12.86 -6.99
C ALA A 52 4.73 -12.07 -7.59
N VAL A 53 4.66 -11.94 -8.91
CA VAL A 53 3.58 -11.24 -9.61
C VAL A 53 2.25 -11.97 -9.42
N ASP A 54 2.23 -13.29 -9.51
CA ASP A 54 1.02 -14.08 -9.30
C ASP A 54 0.54 -14.01 -7.84
N ALA A 55 1.45 -13.97 -6.87
CA ALA A 55 1.10 -13.75 -5.47
C ALA A 55 0.41 -12.39 -5.27
N ILE A 56 0.93 -11.30 -5.86
CA ILE A 56 0.27 -9.98 -5.83
C ILE A 56 -1.13 -10.05 -6.46
N ARG A 57 -1.27 -10.71 -7.61
CA ARG A 57 -2.57 -10.87 -8.30
C ARG A 57 -3.59 -11.65 -7.47
N SER A 58 -3.12 -12.52 -6.58
CA SER A 58 -3.97 -13.34 -5.69
C SER A 58 -4.40 -12.64 -4.40
N LEU A 59 -3.92 -11.42 -4.14
CA LEU A 59 -4.27 -10.68 -2.94
C LEU A 59 -5.78 -10.45 -2.82
N ASP A 60 -6.33 -10.82 -1.67
CA ASP A 60 -7.72 -10.54 -1.32
C ASP A 60 -7.86 -9.10 -0.81
N LEU A 61 -8.23 -8.19 -1.71
CA LEU A 61 -8.44 -6.79 -1.39
C LEU A 61 -9.70 -6.56 -0.53
N GLU A 62 -10.72 -7.43 -0.62
CA GLU A 62 -11.93 -7.31 0.20
C GLU A 62 -11.60 -7.60 1.67
N ALA A 63 -10.75 -8.59 1.93
CA ALA A 63 -10.22 -8.84 3.26
C ALA A 63 -9.42 -7.64 3.79
N LEU A 64 -8.59 -7.00 2.96
CA LEU A 64 -7.83 -5.80 3.34
C LEU A 64 -8.74 -4.60 3.68
N LEU A 65 -9.80 -4.38 2.89
CA LEU A 65 -10.77 -3.30 3.09
C LEU A 65 -11.66 -3.54 4.32
N SER A 66 -12.02 -4.80 4.57
CA SER A 66 -12.81 -5.21 5.75
C SER A 66 -12.00 -5.13 7.05
N SER A 67 -10.68 -5.23 6.94
CA SER A 67 -9.76 -5.07 8.06
C SER A 67 -9.67 -3.60 8.46
N ARG A 68 -10.61 -3.15 9.30
CA ARG A 68 -10.49 -1.87 10.01
C ARG A 68 -9.24 -1.95 10.88
N CYS A 69 -8.16 -1.31 10.44
CA CYS A 69 -7.07 -0.97 11.32
C CYS A 69 -7.61 0.13 12.24
N PRO A 70 -7.67 -0.05 13.57
CA PRO A 70 -7.91 1.10 14.45
C PRO A 70 -6.79 2.13 14.20
N PRO A 71 -7.09 3.44 14.22
CA PRO A 71 -6.05 4.45 14.09
C PRO A 71 -5.01 4.24 15.19
N ALA A 72 -3.73 4.29 14.83
CA ALA A 72 -2.64 4.26 15.79
C ALA A 72 -2.79 5.46 16.75
N GLU A 73 -3.24 5.19 17.97
CA GLU A 73 -3.22 6.17 19.06
C GLU A 73 -1.77 6.40 19.52
N GLY A 74 -1.31 7.66 19.48
CA GLY A 74 -0.11 8.17 20.16
C GLY A 74 0.80 9.04 19.27
N GLY A 75 1.01 10.34 19.50
CA GLY A 75 0.85 11.11 20.72
C GLY A 75 0.67 12.61 20.51
N GLY A 76 -0.08 13.22 21.42
CA GLY A 76 -0.24 14.65 21.51
C GLY A 76 0.95 15.34 22.18
N ALA A 77 1.18 16.59 21.78
CA ALA A 77 1.50 17.67 22.69
C ALA A 77 0.99 18.98 22.07
N GLN A 78 -0.15 19.46 22.58
CA GLN A 78 -0.59 20.83 22.36
C GLN A 78 0.38 21.78 23.05
N SER A 79 0.75 22.88 22.39
CA SER A 79 0.79 24.18 23.05
C SER A 79 0.82 25.31 22.01
N ARG A 80 -0.36 25.86 21.68
CA ARG A 80 -0.44 27.30 21.37
C ARG A 80 -0.32 28.02 22.71
N LYS A 81 0.67 28.88 22.84
CA LYS A 81 0.73 29.91 23.87
C LYS A 81 1.12 31.21 23.18
N ASP A 82 0.12 32.08 23.08
CA ASP A 82 0.11 33.54 22.99
C ASP A 82 1.33 34.26 22.38
#